data_AF-A0A973Q2X8-F1
#
_entry.id   AF-A0A973Q2X8-F1
#
_cell.length_a   1.000
_cell.length_b   1.000
_cell.length_c   1.000
_cell.angle_alpha   90.00
_cell.angle_beta   90.00
_cell.angle_gamma   90.00
#
_symmetry.space_group_name_H-M   'P 1'
#
loop_
_entity.id
_entity.type
_entity.pdbx_description
1 polymer ?
#
loop_
_entity_poly.entity_id
_entity_poly.type
_entity_poly.pdbx_seq_one_letter_code
_entity_poly.pdbx_strand_id
1 'polypeptide(L)'
;MPAAGAAGAQNGRGAVRVALVGLGWAGRSIWLPRLQEHPGYRVTALVEPDPAARAAVPAGGPAVLADASGLDPAQVDLAVVAVPNHLHATVAAGLLRRGIPVFLEKPVCLDVTEADLLAAAEQEGGVVLLAGSAARYRADVQALRALAAGLGPIRHIDLAWVRASGVPDAGGWFTSRHLAGGGALLDLGWHLLDTVGPLLGTAPDFVHALGTVSADFVGSGARGAAWRGTRSDGRGGDVEDTARGFLVTDGGTSVSLRASWASHEAVDTTRITVEGSAGSATLTCTFGFSPNRRPAPLLTSTRDGTTTQVAVPAEPVGAEYTRQLDVLPGLLADPGLRGAAVAQARRTIGVIERLYASAARPAPALPHQRIRPAPTRRQHPFEAVVFDLDGVVVDSFAVMRQAFLTAYAEVVGDGKAPFEEYSKHLGRYFPDIMRIMGLPLELEGPFVRESYRLAHQVTVFDGVPELLADLTGRGLRLAVATGKSGPRARSLLDTLGLLPHFTHVIGSDEVARAKPAPDIVLRALDLLGVRPERAMMVGDAVTDLASARGAGVTAVAALWGETDEPALLAASPDAVLRRPGDLLALCPPAVQTAAR
;
A
#
# COMPACT_ATOMS: atom_id res chain seq x y z
N MET A 1 24.67 -3.82 -18.07
CA MET A 1 24.36 -4.82 -19.13
C MET A 1 25.46 -4.73 -20.17
N PRO A 2 26.15 -5.84 -20.49
CA PRO A 2 27.15 -5.85 -21.55
C PRO A 2 26.48 -5.52 -22.90
N ALA A 3 27.27 -4.97 -23.82
CA ALA A 3 26.82 -4.41 -25.09
C ALA A 3 26.03 -5.43 -25.93
N ALA A 4 24.99 -4.94 -26.62
CA ALA A 4 24.24 -5.69 -27.61
C ALA A 4 25.16 -6.05 -28.78
N GLY A 5 25.72 -7.26 -28.74
CA GLY A 5 26.50 -7.86 -29.80
C GLY A 5 25.82 -9.15 -30.26
N ALA A 6 25.37 -9.13 -31.52
CA ALA A 6 25.04 -10.25 -32.39
C ALA A 6 24.18 -11.40 -31.82
N ALA A 7 22.95 -11.47 -32.34
CA ALA A 7 22.18 -12.71 -32.41
C ALA A 7 23.03 -13.81 -33.08
N GLY A 8 23.20 -14.94 -32.40
CA GLY A 8 23.84 -16.12 -32.97
C GLY A 8 24.74 -16.89 -32.00
N ALA A 9 24.16 -17.49 -30.95
CA ALA A 9 24.73 -18.66 -30.30
C ALA A 9 23.62 -19.43 -29.56
N GLN A 10 22.86 -20.24 -30.30
CA GLN A 10 22.04 -21.31 -29.73
C GLN A 10 22.97 -22.34 -29.09
N ASN A 11 23.27 -22.19 -27.79
CA ASN A 11 23.93 -23.23 -27.01
C ASN A 11 22.86 -24.15 -26.39
N GLY A 12 22.49 -25.22 -27.12
CA GLY A 12 22.19 -26.56 -26.60
C GLY A 12 21.07 -26.80 -25.57
N ARG A 13 20.33 -25.80 -25.09
CA ARG A 13 19.16 -25.98 -24.21
C ARG A 13 17.87 -25.83 -25.00
N GLY A 14 16.93 -26.75 -24.82
CA GLY A 14 15.59 -26.68 -25.42
C GLY A 14 14.81 -25.43 -24.97
N ALA A 15 13.64 -25.20 -25.56
CA ALA A 15 12.77 -24.07 -25.19
C ALA A 15 12.50 -24.03 -23.68
N VAL A 16 12.59 -22.85 -23.08
CA VAL A 16 12.36 -22.63 -21.64
C VAL A 16 10.90 -22.97 -21.31
N ARG A 17 10.68 -23.90 -20.38
CA ARG A 17 9.35 -24.31 -19.95
C ARG A 17 8.80 -23.30 -18.96
N VAL A 18 7.72 -22.63 -19.33
CA VAL A 18 7.18 -21.50 -18.56
C VAL A 18 5.83 -21.83 -17.94
N ALA A 19 5.68 -21.46 -16.67
CA ALA A 19 4.38 -21.31 -16.04
C ALA A 19 3.97 -19.84 -16.04
N LEU A 20 2.76 -19.53 -16.51
CA LEU A 20 2.19 -18.18 -16.39
C LEU A 20 1.23 -18.15 -15.19
N VAL A 21 1.53 -17.30 -14.21
CA VAL A 21 0.78 -17.19 -12.95
C VAL A 21 -0.03 -15.89 -12.96
N GLY A 22 -1.37 -16.03 -13.04
CA GLY A 22 -2.33 -14.93 -13.16
C GLY A 22 -2.77 -14.69 -14.61
N LEU A 23 -4.05 -14.92 -14.90
CA LEU A 23 -4.65 -14.64 -16.21
C LEU A 23 -5.52 -13.36 -16.17
N GLY A 24 -5.04 -12.33 -15.46
CA GLY A 24 -5.56 -10.98 -15.57
C GLY A 24 -5.20 -10.32 -16.91
N TRP A 25 -5.42 -9.00 -17.02
CA TRP A 25 -5.14 -8.26 -18.26
C TRP A 25 -3.68 -8.39 -18.72
N ALA A 26 -2.70 -8.28 -17.81
CA ALA A 26 -1.28 -8.44 -18.18
C ALA A 26 -0.97 -9.87 -18.64
N GLY A 27 -1.43 -10.88 -17.90
CA GLY A 27 -1.26 -12.29 -18.28
C GLY A 27 -1.86 -12.61 -19.65
N ARG A 28 -3.13 -12.23 -19.90
CA ARG A 28 -3.87 -12.54 -21.14
C ARG A 28 -3.46 -11.69 -22.34
N SER A 29 -3.20 -10.40 -22.14
CA SER A 29 -2.99 -9.45 -23.24
C SER A 29 -1.52 -9.16 -23.53
N ILE A 30 -0.63 -9.36 -22.56
CA ILE A 30 0.81 -9.11 -22.74
C ILE A 30 1.57 -10.42 -22.85
N TRP A 31 1.54 -11.24 -21.79
CA TRP A 31 2.50 -12.33 -21.62
C TRP A 31 2.12 -13.60 -22.36
N LEU A 32 0.88 -14.09 -22.23
CA LEU A 32 0.48 -15.36 -22.83
C LEU A 32 0.67 -15.40 -24.36
N PRO A 33 0.21 -14.39 -25.14
CA PRO A 33 0.39 -14.42 -26.59
C PRO A 33 1.88 -14.40 -26.97
N ARG A 34 2.67 -13.55 -26.32
CA ARG A 34 4.11 -13.42 -26.60
C ARG A 34 4.89 -14.68 -26.26
N LEU A 35 4.57 -15.34 -25.15
CA LEU A 35 5.19 -16.60 -24.75
C LEU A 35 4.83 -17.75 -25.70
N GLN A 36 3.60 -17.76 -26.24
CA GLN A 36 3.16 -18.77 -27.21
C GLN A 36 3.76 -18.57 -28.60
N GLU A 37 3.95 -17.32 -29.02
CA GLU A 37 4.51 -16.97 -30.33
C GLU A 37 6.04 -17.04 -30.37
N HIS A 38 6.71 -16.89 -29.21
CA HIS A 38 8.17 -16.80 -29.15
C HIS A 38 8.83 -18.20 -29.12
N PRO A 39 9.73 -18.52 -30.06
CA PRO A 39 10.28 -19.89 -30.24
C PRO A 39 11.17 -20.37 -29.09
N GLY A 40 11.71 -19.44 -28.29
CA GLY A 40 12.52 -19.75 -27.11
C GLY A 40 11.73 -20.25 -25.89
N TYR A 41 10.40 -20.27 -25.93
CA TYR A 41 9.56 -20.63 -24.78
C TYR A 41 8.54 -21.72 -25.14
N ARG A 42 8.16 -22.48 -24.12
CA ARG A 42 7.02 -23.40 -24.17
C ARG A 42 6.20 -23.19 -22.91
N VAL A 43 4.97 -22.72 -23.04
CA VAL A 43 4.05 -22.61 -21.90
C VAL A 43 3.60 -24.02 -21.48
N THR A 44 3.98 -24.45 -20.28
CA THR A 44 3.65 -25.79 -19.75
C THR A 44 2.53 -25.75 -18.72
N ALA A 45 2.35 -24.61 -18.03
CA ALA A 45 1.28 -24.42 -17.06
C ALA A 45 0.72 -22.99 -17.07
N LEU A 46 -0.56 -22.88 -16.72
CA LEU A 46 -1.26 -21.63 -16.40
C LEU A 46 -1.82 -21.75 -14.98
N VAL A 47 -1.72 -20.70 -14.18
CA VAL A 47 -2.31 -20.66 -12.83
C VAL A 47 -3.35 -19.56 -12.78
N GLU A 48 -4.59 -19.93 -12.46
CA GLU A 48 -5.74 -19.02 -12.39
C GLU A 48 -6.70 -19.49 -11.27
N PRO A 49 -6.87 -18.73 -10.18
CA PRO A 49 -7.70 -19.13 -9.05
C PRO A 49 -9.21 -19.09 -9.32
N ASP A 50 -9.68 -18.25 -10.26
CA ASP A 50 -11.12 -18.18 -10.58
C ASP A 50 -11.57 -19.41 -11.41
N PRO A 51 -12.51 -20.24 -10.92
CA PRO A 51 -12.99 -21.42 -11.64
C PRO A 51 -13.59 -21.09 -13.02
N ALA A 52 -14.28 -19.95 -13.15
CA ALA A 52 -14.89 -19.56 -14.41
C ALA A 52 -13.83 -19.16 -15.44
N ALA A 53 -12.84 -18.36 -15.03
CA ALA A 53 -11.67 -18.03 -15.84
C ALA A 53 -10.85 -19.25 -16.25
N ARG A 54 -10.66 -20.24 -15.36
CA ARG A 54 -10.01 -21.51 -15.71
C ARG A 54 -10.78 -22.28 -16.78
N ALA A 55 -12.10 -22.40 -16.63
CA ALA A 55 -12.95 -23.13 -17.56
C ALA A 55 -12.98 -22.50 -18.97
N ALA A 56 -12.68 -21.19 -19.07
CA ALA A 56 -12.59 -20.48 -20.34
C ALA A 56 -11.28 -20.75 -21.11
N VAL A 57 -10.28 -21.40 -20.50
CA VAL A 57 -9.04 -21.77 -21.19
C VAL A 57 -9.32 -22.95 -22.13
N PRO A 58 -8.95 -22.88 -23.43
CA PRO A 58 -9.19 -23.97 -24.38
C PRO A 58 -8.53 -25.29 -23.96
N ALA A 59 -9.26 -26.39 -24.12
CA ALA A 59 -8.75 -27.74 -23.88
C ALA A 59 -7.63 -28.11 -24.88
N GLY A 60 -6.73 -29.01 -24.47
CA GLY A 60 -5.59 -29.44 -25.28
C GLY A 60 -4.36 -28.52 -25.20
N GLY A 61 -4.41 -27.49 -24.35
CA GLY A 61 -3.31 -26.57 -24.06
C GLY A 61 -2.45 -26.96 -22.84
N PRO A 62 -1.74 -25.98 -22.25
CA PRO A 62 -0.95 -26.16 -21.03
C PRO A 62 -1.81 -26.64 -19.84
N ALA A 63 -1.19 -27.25 -18.83
CA ALA A 63 -1.89 -27.62 -17.61
C ALA A 63 -2.46 -26.37 -16.91
N VAL A 64 -3.73 -26.40 -16.49
CA VAL A 64 -4.37 -25.26 -15.82
C VAL A 64 -4.57 -25.60 -14.34
N LEU A 65 -3.93 -24.84 -13.46
CA LEU A 65 -3.91 -25.04 -12.03
C LEU A 65 -4.70 -23.93 -11.32
N ALA A 66 -5.30 -24.27 -10.18
CA ALA A 66 -5.97 -23.30 -9.32
C ALA A 66 -4.99 -22.48 -8.47
N ASP A 67 -3.83 -23.06 -8.15
CA ASP A 67 -2.88 -22.49 -7.20
C ASP A 67 -1.42 -22.75 -7.64
N ALA A 68 -0.54 -21.78 -7.37
CA ALA A 68 0.85 -21.82 -7.79
C ALA A 68 1.69 -22.87 -7.03
N SER A 69 1.25 -23.29 -5.84
CA SER A 69 1.85 -24.40 -5.08
C SER A 69 1.77 -25.75 -5.82
N GLY A 70 0.83 -25.89 -6.76
CA GLY A 70 0.71 -27.09 -7.61
C GLY A 70 1.75 -27.18 -8.72
N LEU A 71 2.56 -26.14 -8.97
CA LEU A 71 3.57 -26.15 -10.04
C LEU A 71 4.73 -27.08 -9.69
N ASP A 72 5.04 -28.08 -10.52
CA ASP A 72 6.19 -28.96 -10.31
C ASP A 72 7.50 -28.30 -10.79
N PRO A 73 8.51 -28.07 -9.92
CA PRO A 73 9.81 -27.53 -10.33
C PRO A 73 10.53 -28.40 -11.38
N ALA A 74 10.24 -29.70 -11.45
CA ALA A 74 10.80 -30.58 -12.48
C ALA A 74 10.21 -30.30 -13.88
N GLN A 75 9.07 -29.60 -13.97
CA GLN A 75 8.32 -29.33 -15.22
C GLN A 75 8.35 -27.87 -15.67
N VAL A 76 8.90 -26.97 -14.84
CA VAL A 76 8.90 -25.51 -15.05
C VAL A 76 10.30 -24.98 -14.83
N ASP A 77 10.85 -24.31 -15.84
CA ASP A 77 12.16 -23.64 -15.76
C ASP A 77 12.05 -22.18 -15.31
N LEU A 78 10.87 -21.57 -15.49
CA LEU A 78 10.58 -20.18 -15.15
C LEU A 78 9.09 -19.97 -14.86
N ALA A 79 8.75 -19.25 -13.79
CA ALA A 79 7.41 -18.73 -13.56
C ALA A 79 7.34 -17.24 -13.91
N VAL A 80 6.44 -16.87 -14.83
CA VAL A 80 6.07 -15.47 -15.11
C VAL A 80 4.88 -15.11 -14.21
N VAL A 81 5.08 -14.20 -13.26
CA VAL A 81 4.08 -13.82 -12.25
C VAL A 81 3.47 -12.47 -12.61
N ALA A 82 2.17 -12.47 -12.93
CA ALA A 82 1.38 -11.32 -13.35
C ALA A 82 0.02 -11.28 -12.61
N VAL A 83 0.08 -11.36 -11.28
CA VAL A 83 -1.07 -11.31 -10.36
C VAL A 83 -1.32 -9.87 -9.88
N PRO A 84 -2.38 -9.57 -9.10
CA PRO A 84 -2.51 -8.26 -8.44
C PRO A 84 -1.32 -7.90 -7.54
N ASN A 85 -1.01 -6.60 -7.40
CA ASN A 85 0.24 -6.15 -6.76
C ASN A 85 0.44 -6.71 -5.34
N HIS A 86 -0.57 -6.64 -4.46
CA HIS A 86 -0.52 -7.18 -3.09
C HIS A 86 -0.26 -8.70 -2.99
N LEU A 87 -0.35 -9.44 -4.10
CA LEU A 87 -0.05 -10.86 -4.14
C LEU A 87 1.35 -11.14 -4.70
N HIS A 88 2.04 -10.15 -5.28
CA HIS A 88 3.34 -10.33 -5.92
C HIS A 88 4.36 -10.96 -4.99
N ALA A 89 4.62 -10.33 -3.83
CA ALA A 89 5.66 -10.77 -2.91
C ALA A 89 5.39 -12.18 -2.38
N THR A 90 4.17 -12.45 -1.93
CA THR A 90 3.76 -13.75 -1.38
C THR A 90 3.85 -14.88 -2.41
N VAL A 91 3.30 -14.67 -3.62
CA VAL A 91 3.32 -15.69 -4.68
C VAL A 91 4.73 -15.94 -5.19
N ALA A 92 5.50 -14.88 -5.48
CA ALA A 92 6.86 -15.03 -5.97
C ALA A 92 7.77 -15.67 -4.91
N ALA A 93 7.68 -15.26 -3.64
CA ALA A 93 8.47 -15.89 -2.57
C ALA A 93 8.14 -17.37 -2.39
N GLY A 94 6.87 -17.75 -2.50
CA GLY A 94 6.46 -19.16 -2.46
C GLY A 94 7.09 -19.99 -3.58
N LEU A 95 7.20 -19.44 -4.79
CA LEU A 95 7.81 -20.11 -5.94
C LEU A 95 9.34 -20.17 -5.82
N LEU A 96 9.98 -19.08 -5.41
CA LEU A 96 11.42 -19.02 -5.20
C LEU A 96 11.89 -20.06 -4.18
N ARG A 97 11.23 -20.16 -3.02
CA ARG A 97 11.56 -21.17 -1.98
C ARG A 97 11.46 -22.61 -2.46
N ARG A 98 10.67 -22.85 -3.51
CA ARG A 98 10.50 -24.18 -4.13
C ARG A 98 11.52 -24.44 -5.23
N GLY A 99 12.50 -23.54 -5.41
CA GLY A 99 13.52 -23.64 -6.44
C GLY A 99 13.02 -23.33 -7.84
N ILE A 100 11.92 -22.57 -7.99
CA ILE A 100 11.41 -22.13 -9.29
C ILE A 100 11.86 -20.68 -9.53
N PRO A 101 12.69 -20.40 -10.54
CA PRO A 101 13.03 -19.03 -10.92
C PRO A 101 11.79 -18.21 -11.27
N VAL A 102 11.79 -16.92 -10.91
CA VAL A 102 10.62 -16.05 -11.09
C VAL A 102 10.98 -14.85 -11.96
N PHE A 103 10.15 -14.57 -12.96
CA PHE A 103 10.05 -13.28 -13.61
C PHE A 103 8.80 -12.57 -13.10
N LEU A 104 8.97 -11.51 -12.33
CA LEU A 104 7.90 -10.83 -11.60
C LEU A 104 7.53 -9.50 -12.26
N GLU A 105 6.25 -9.33 -12.60
CA GLU A 105 5.71 -8.05 -13.04
C GLU A 105 5.91 -6.93 -12.01
N LYS A 106 5.87 -5.69 -12.50
CA LYS A 106 6.02 -4.51 -11.65
C LYS A 106 4.66 -4.05 -11.08
N PRO A 107 4.62 -3.40 -9.90
CA PRO A 107 5.75 -3.18 -8.98
C PRO A 107 6.21 -4.49 -8.35
N VAL A 108 7.52 -4.67 -8.17
CA VAL A 108 8.07 -5.94 -7.64
C VAL A 108 7.63 -6.18 -6.18
N CYS A 109 7.43 -5.10 -5.43
CA CYS A 109 7.00 -5.08 -4.03
C CYS A 109 6.26 -3.77 -3.75
N LEU A 110 5.41 -3.78 -2.72
CA LEU A 110 4.65 -2.62 -2.25
C LEU A 110 5.38 -1.79 -1.20
N ASP A 111 6.29 -2.41 -0.47
CA ASP A 111 7.11 -1.76 0.54
C ASP A 111 8.48 -2.45 0.66
N VAL A 112 9.35 -1.88 1.50
CA VAL A 112 10.69 -2.41 1.76
C VAL A 112 10.66 -3.77 2.48
N THR A 113 9.62 -4.07 3.26
CA THR A 113 9.46 -5.35 3.98
C THR A 113 9.20 -6.49 3.00
N GLU A 114 8.34 -6.26 2.00
CA GLU A 114 8.11 -7.20 0.90
C GLU A 114 9.37 -7.44 0.07
N ALA A 115 10.19 -6.40 -0.15
CA ALA A 115 11.48 -6.56 -0.80
C ALA A 115 12.42 -7.49 0.01
N ASP A 116 12.44 -7.36 1.34
CA ASP A 116 13.22 -8.24 2.22
C ASP A 116 12.70 -9.68 2.21
N LEU A 117 11.38 -9.87 2.18
CA LEU A 117 10.76 -11.17 2.04
C LEU A 117 11.16 -11.86 0.72
N LEU A 118 11.21 -11.11 -0.38
CA LEU A 118 11.68 -11.63 -1.67
C LEU A 118 13.17 -11.96 -1.64
N ALA A 119 14.00 -11.14 -1.01
CA ALA A 119 15.44 -11.39 -0.85
C ALA A 119 15.68 -12.70 -0.09
N ALA A 120 14.99 -12.89 1.04
CA ALA A 120 15.08 -14.11 1.83
C ALA A 120 14.66 -15.34 1.03
N ALA A 121 13.53 -15.27 0.31
CA ALA A 121 13.03 -16.36 -0.50
C ALA A 121 13.95 -16.73 -1.67
N GLU A 122 14.55 -15.74 -2.33
CA GLU A 122 15.52 -15.95 -3.41
C GLU A 122 16.79 -16.66 -2.89
N GLN A 123 17.28 -16.25 -1.71
CA GLN A 123 18.42 -16.89 -1.05
C GLN A 123 18.11 -18.32 -0.62
N GLU A 124 16.97 -18.54 0.06
CA GLU A 124 16.52 -19.87 0.51
C GLU A 124 16.35 -20.85 -0.66
N GLY A 125 15.76 -20.38 -1.76
CA GLY A 125 15.50 -21.19 -2.95
C GLY A 125 16.71 -21.45 -3.83
N GLY A 126 17.77 -20.64 -3.71
CA GLY A 126 18.97 -20.73 -4.53
C GLY A 126 18.75 -20.48 -6.02
N VAL A 127 17.66 -19.79 -6.39
CA VAL A 127 17.26 -19.44 -7.76
C VAL A 127 17.18 -17.93 -7.95
N VAL A 128 17.00 -17.46 -9.18
CA VAL A 128 16.99 -16.02 -9.50
C VAL A 128 15.58 -15.45 -9.57
N LEU A 129 15.40 -14.25 -9.04
CA LEU A 129 14.27 -13.36 -9.34
C LEU A 129 14.70 -12.32 -10.38
N LEU A 130 13.88 -12.15 -11.42
CA LEU A 130 14.04 -11.17 -12.48
C LEU A 130 12.82 -10.24 -12.50
N ALA A 131 13.04 -8.94 -12.72
CA ALA A 131 11.97 -7.95 -12.72
C ALA A 131 11.46 -7.63 -14.14
N GLY A 132 10.14 -7.48 -14.27
CA GLY A 132 9.41 -7.09 -15.48
C GLY A 132 9.56 -5.63 -15.91
N SER A 133 10.80 -5.13 -15.92
CA SER A 133 11.13 -3.76 -16.29
C SER A 133 11.16 -3.54 -17.80
N ALA A 134 10.00 -3.35 -18.44
CA ALA A 134 9.91 -3.22 -19.90
C ALA A 134 10.47 -1.89 -20.46
N ALA A 135 10.39 -0.79 -19.71
CA ALA A 135 10.73 0.56 -20.20
C ALA A 135 12.17 0.68 -20.74
N ARG A 136 13.14 0.02 -20.10
CA ARG A 136 14.55 0.01 -20.53
C ARG A 136 14.82 -0.74 -21.85
N TYR A 137 13.87 -1.56 -22.31
CA TYR A 137 13.96 -2.32 -23.55
C TYR A 137 13.34 -1.60 -24.75
N ARG A 138 12.80 -0.39 -24.55
CA ARG A 138 12.30 0.43 -25.65
C ARG A 138 13.47 1.01 -26.45
N ALA A 139 13.39 0.98 -27.78
CA ALA A 139 14.46 1.48 -28.65
C ALA A 139 14.67 2.99 -28.47
N ASP A 140 13.60 3.75 -28.23
CA ASP A 140 13.67 5.20 -27.99
C ASP A 140 14.41 5.54 -26.68
N VAL A 141 14.15 4.79 -25.60
CA VAL A 141 14.88 4.91 -24.32
C VAL A 141 16.34 4.49 -24.47
N GLN A 142 16.63 3.44 -25.24
CA GLN A 142 18.00 3.00 -25.52
C GLN A 142 18.78 4.05 -26.34
N ALA A 143 18.13 4.69 -27.32
CA ALA A 143 18.71 5.79 -28.09
C ALA A 143 19.02 7.01 -27.20
N LEU A 144 18.09 7.38 -26.30
CA LEU A 144 18.35 8.44 -25.32
C LEU A 144 19.55 8.10 -24.42
N ARG A 145 19.63 6.86 -23.92
CA ARG A 145 20.77 6.40 -23.12
C ARG A 145 22.09 6.49 -23.88
N ALA A 146 22.10 6.13 -25.16
CA ALA A 146 23.29 6.24 -26.00
C ALA A 146 23.76 7.69 -26.13
N LEU A 147 22.82 8.64 -26.28
CA LEU A 147 23.15 10.08 -26.30
C LEU A 147 23.66 10.58 -24.95
N ALA A 148 23.05 10.14 -23.84
CA ALA A 148 23.40 10.56 -22.49
C ALA A 148 24.90 10.34 -22.17
N ALA A 149 25.49 9.25 -22.68
CA ALA A 149 26.91 8.95 -22.52
C ALA A 149 27.84 10.05 -23.08
N GLY A 150 27.37 10.83 -24.05
CA GLY A 150 28.14 11.93 -24.65
C GLY A 150 27.85 13.31 -24.05
N LEU A 151 26.95 13.45 -23.08
CA LEU A 151 26.55 14.77 -22.54
C LEU A 151 27.51 15.31 -21.46
N GLY A 152 28.60 14.59 -21.17
CA GLY A 152 29.47 14.88 -20.03
C GLY A 152 28.81 14.48 -18.70
N PRO A 153 29.37 14.88 -17.54
CA PRO A 153 28.75 14.63 -16.25
C PRO A 153 27.29 15.12 -16.19
N ILE A 154 26.35 14.21 -15.90
CA ILE A 154 24.92 14.49 -15.81
C ILE A 154 24.60 15.25 -14.51
N ARG A 155 23.89 16.37 -14.64
CA ARG A 155 23.53 17.29 -13.54
C ARG A 155 22.05 17.16 -13.14
N HIS A 156 21.19 16.92 -14.12
CA HIS A 156 19.76 16.86 -13.91
C HIS A 156 19.08 15.87 -14.87
N ILE A 157 18.02 15.21 -14.39
CA ILE A 157 17.12 14.39 -15.20
C ILE A 157 15.67 14.81 -14.87
N ASP A 158 14.90 15.20 -15.88
CA ASP A 158 13.46 15.47 -15.74
C ASP A 158 12.65 14.29 -16.31
N LEU A 159 11.78 13.71 -15.48
CA LEU A 159 10.97 12.55 -15.80
C LEU A 159 9.48 12.92 -15.72
N ALA A 160 8.74 12.73 -16.80
CA ALA A 160 7.30 12.93 -16.80
C ALA A 160 6.58 11.81 -17.57
N TRP A 161 5.54 11.25 -16.97
CA TRP A 161 4.53 10.44 -17.66
C TRP A 161 3.14 10.97 -17.28
N VAL A 162 2.53 11.68 -18.22
CA VAL A 162 1.26 12.38 -18.03
C VAL A 162 0.27 11.86 -19.06
N ARG A 163 -0.82 11.24 -18.58
CA ARG A 163 -1.94 10.83 -19.42
C ARG A 163 -2.98 11.95 -19.50
N ALA A 164 -3.68 12.05 -20.62
CA ALA A 164 -4.86 12.90 -20.78
C ALA A 164 -6.02 12.35 -19.94
N SER A 165 -6.24 11.04 -20.05
CA SER A 165 -7.26 10.29 -19.33
C SER A 165 -6.80 8.84 -19.28
N GLY A 166 -6.91 8.18 -18.13
CA GLY A 166 -6.33 6.85 -17.97
C GLY A 166 -6.21 6.35 -16.54
N VAL A 167 -7.14 6.75 -15.67
CA VAL A 167 -7.27 6.18 -14.32
C VAL A 167 -7.61 4.69 -14.47
N PRO A 168 -6.74 3.76 -14.02
CA PRO A 168 -7.02 2.34 -14.10
C PRO A 168 -8.19 1.98 -13.18
N ASP A 169 -9.12 1.15 -13.64
CA ASP A 169 -10.08 0.42 -12.79
C ASP A 169 -10.67 1.25 -11.62
N ALA A 170 -11.36 2.35 -11.94
CA ALA A 170 -11.93 3.27 -10.95
C ALA A 170 -12.98 2.55 -10.08
N GLY A 171 -12.59 2.22 -8.84
CA GLY A 171 -13.36 1.46 -7.86
C GLY A 171 -12.89 0.01 -7.64
N GLY A 172 -11.95 -0.48 -8.45
CA GLY A 172 -11.37 -1.83 -8.32
C GLY A 172 -10.05 -1.87 -7.53
N TRP A 173 -9.39 -3.03 -7.53
CA TRP A 173 -8.20 -3.25 -6.68
C TRP A 173 -7.05 -2.29 -7.02
N PHE A 174 -6.94 -1.83 -8.27
CA PHE A 174 -5.87 -0.95 -8.74
C PHE A 174 -5.98 0.48 -8.20
N THR A 175 -7.17 0.87 -7.73
CA THR A 175 -7.42 2.18 -7.09
C THR A 175 -7.62 2.07 -5.59
N SER A 176 -7.23 0.93 -5.01
CA SER A 176 -7.24 0.70 -3.56
C SER A 176 -5.81 0.63 -3.00
N ARG A 177 -5.46 1.53 -2.08
CA ARG A 177 -4.10 1.68 -1.54
C ARG A 177 -3.58 0.40 -0.90
N HIS A 178 -4.42 -0.31 -0.14
CA HIS A 178 -4.01 -1.55 0.52
C HIS A 178 -3.76 -2.72 -0.46
N LEU A 179 -4.33 -2.68 -1.68
CA LEU A 179 -4.16 -3.75 -2.69
C LEU A 179 -3.15 -3.39 -3.78
N ALA A 180 -3.06 -2.10 -4.12
CA ALA A 180 -2.20 -1.58 -5.16
C ALA A 180 -0.85 -1.08 -4.61
N GLY A 181 -0.80 -0.67 -3.33
CA GLY A 181 0.31 0.01 -2.64
C GLY A 181 0.31 1.54 -2.80
N GLY A 182 -0.22 2.03 -3.92
CA GLY A 182 -0.20 3.43 -4.28
C GLY A 182 -0.83 3.67 -5.65
N GLY A 183 -0.96 4.93 -6.03
CA GLY A 183 -1.59 5.31 -7.28
C GLY A 183 -0.61 5.52 -8.42
N ALA A 184 -0.71 6.67 -9.09
CA ALA A 184 0.10 6.97 -10.28
C ALA A 184 1.61 6.93 -10.02
N LEU A 185 2.08 7.26 -8.81
CA LEU A 185 3.51 7.20 -8.50
C LEU A 185 4.03 5.76 -8.52
N LEU A 186 3.30 4.83 -7.90
CA LEU A 186 3.71 3.43 -7.87
C LEU A 186 3.51 2.75 -9.24
N ASP A 187 2.45 3.09 -9.97
CA ASP A 187 2.18 2.53 -11.30
C ASP A 187 3.15 3.05 -12.39
N LEU A 188 3.20 4.37 -12.58
CA LEU A 188 3.95 5.02 -13.65
C LEU A 188 5.34 5.45 -13.21
N GLY A 189 5.43 5.99 -11.99
CA GLY A 189 6.70 6.49 -11.44
C GLY A 189 7.74 5.40 -11.29
N TRP A 190 7.35 4.15 -10.99
CA TRP A 190 8.28 3.00 -10.99
C TRP A 190 8.99 2.84 -12.34
N HIS A 191 8.26 2.87 -13.45
CA HIS A 191 8.83 2.77 -14.80
C HIS A 191 9.76 3.94 -15.12
N LEU A 192 9.41 5.16 -14.68
CA LEU A 192 10.27 6.34 -14.85
C LEU A 192 11.57 6.19 -14.07
N LEU A 193 11.51 5.81 -12.79
CA LEU A 193 12.67 5.60 -11.93
C LEU A 193 13.59 4.49 -12.46
N ASP A 194 13.02 3.47 -13.10
CA ASP A 194 13.78 2.38 -13.73
C ASP A 194 14.75 2.87 -14.84
N THR A 195 14.47 4.03 -15.44
CA THR A 195 15.33 4.61 -16.49
C THR A 195 16.54 5.36 -15.94
N VAL A 196 16.51 5.81 -14.68
CA VAL A 196 17.54 6.70 -14.12
C VAL A 196 18.91 6.02 -14.09
N GLY A 197 18.98 4.81 -13.53
CA GLY A 197 20.26 4.10 -13.43
C GLY A 197 20.93 3.86 -14.80
N PRO A 198 20.21 3.32 -15.79
CA PRO A 198 20.71 3.20 -17.16
C PRO A 198 21.21 4.52 -17.78
N LEU A 199 20.55 5.66 -17.49
CA LEU A 199 20.95 6.98 -17.99
C LEU A 199 22.21 7.52 -17.29
N LEU A 200 22.39 7.24 -16.00
CA LEU A 200 23.59 7.60 -15.24
C LEU A 200 24.75 6.62 -15.46
N GLY A 201 24.48 5.45 -16.03
CA GLY A 201 25.45 4.37 -16.21
C GLY A 201 25.74 3.56 -14.93
N THR A 202 25.14 3.93 -13.80
CA THR A 202 25.26 3.27 -12.49
C THR A 202 23.90 3.26 -11.80
N ALA A 203 23.66 2.35 -10.85
CA ALA A 203 22.43 2.38 -10.05
C ALA A 203 22.62 3.37 -8.89
N PRO A 204 21.94 4.54 -8.89
CA PRO A 204 22.12 5.53 -7.83
C PRO A 204 21.36 5.14 -6.57
N ASP A 205 21.86 5.58 -5.42
CA ASP A 205 21.06 5.73 -4.22
C ASP A 205 20.48 7.14 -4.14
N PHE A 206 19.23 7.28 -3.67
CA PHE A 206 18.57 8.57 -3.54
C PHE A 206 18.64 9.08 -2.11
N VAL A 207 19.55 10.03 -1.84
CA VAL A 207 19.81 10.58 -0.49
C VAL A 207 18.77 11.62 -0.06
N HIS A 208 18.12 12.29 -1.01
CA HIS A 208 17.00 13.19 -0.74
C HIS A 208 15.79 12.83 -1.60
N ALA A 209 14.61 12.95 -1.01
CA ALA A 209 13.33 12.76 -1.70
C ALA A 209 12.27 13.68 -1.09
N LEU A 210 11.66 14.52 -1.93
CA LEU A 210 10.57 15.42 -1.57
C LEU A 210 9.45 15.26 -2.58
N GLY A 211 8.22 15.07 -2.11
CA GLY A 211 7.08 14.76 -2.98
C GLY A 211 5.81 15.51 -2.62
N THR A 212 4.91 15.63 -3.58
CA THR A 212 3.50 16.04 -3.41
C THR A 212 2.59 15.14 -4.25
N VAL A 213 1.36 14.93 -3.80
CA VAL A 213 0.37 14.11 -4.48
C VAL A 213 -0.98 14.83 -4.58
N SER A 214 -1.78 14.52 -5.59
CA SER A 214 -3.17 14.94 -5.72
C SER A 214 -4.06 13.83 -6.30
N ALA A 215 -5.36 13.90 -6.02
CA ALA A 215 -6.37 12.90 -6.36
C ALA A 215 -7.59 13.57 -7.02
N ASP A 216 -7.33 14.49 -7.95
CA ASP A 216 -8.33 15.35 -8.57
C ASP A 216 -9.29 14.61 -9.53
N PHE A 217 -8.89 13.45 -10.03
CA PHE A 217 -9.53 12.66 -11.09
C PHE A 217 -9.90 11.24 -10.69
N VAL A 218 -9.30 10.67 -9.63
CA VAL A 218 -9.52 9.24 -9.25
C VAL A 218 -10.99 8.92 -8.91
N GLY A 219 -11.75 9.92 -8.44
CA GLY A 219 -13.20 9.82 -8.21
C GLY A 219 -14.07 10.19 -9.42
N SER A 220 -13.46 10.57 -10.55
CA SER A 220 -14.18 10.98 -11.76
C SER A 220 -14.33 9.80 -12.73
N GLY A 221 -15.52 9.20 -12.77
CA GLY A 221 -15.83 8.10 -13.71
C GLY A 221 -15.59 8.44 -15.19
N ALA A 222 -15.55 9.74 -15.54
CA ALA A 222 -15.27 10.22 -16.90
C ALA A 222 -13.78 10.13 -17.31
N ARG A 223 -12.86 9.81 -16.39
CA ARG A 223 -11.40 9.82 -16.62
C ARG A 223 -10.76 8.43 -16.64
N GLY A 224 -11.57 7.38 -16.80
CA GLY A 224 -11.14 5.98 -16.76
C GLY A 224 -10.34 5.51 -17.99
N ALA A 225 -9.55 4.45 -17.79
CA ALA A 225 -8.77 3.76 -18.84
C ALA A 225 -9.62 2.76 -19.65
N ALA A 226 -10.55 3.25 -20.48
CA ALA A 226 -11.53 2.42 -21.21
C ALA A 226 -10.89 1.28 -22.04
N TRP A 227 -9.66 1.46 -22.54
CA TRP A 227 -8.93 0.46 -23.33
C TRP A 227 -8.46 -0.77 -22.52
N ARG A 228 -8.56 -0.75 -21.18
CA ARG A 228 -8.32 -1.93 -20.34
C ARG A 228 -9.55 -2.84 -20.21
N GLY A 229 -10.72 -2.42 -20.71
CA GLY A 229 -11.97 -3.18 -20.60
C GLY A 229 -12.60 -3.19 -19.20
N THR A 230 -12.11 -2.37 -18.27
CA THR A 230 -12.59 -2.27 -16.89
C THR A 230 -13.85 -1.41 -16.79
N ARG A 231 -14.88 -1.87 -16.08
CA ARG A 231 -16.10 -1.11 -15.81
C ARG A 231 -15.95 -0.38 -14.48
N SER A 232 -16.07 0.95 -14.49
CA SER A 232 -16.15 1.71 -13.23
C SER A 232 -17.48 1.40 -12.55
N ASP A 233 -17.44 1.11 -11.25
CA ASP A 233 -18.62 0.93 -10.41
C ASP A 233 -19.13 2.26 -9.79
N GLY A 234 -18.49 3.39 -10.14
CA GLY A 234 -18.81 4.71 -9.61
C GLY A 234 -18.28 4.99 -8.21
N ARG A 235 -17.58 4.05 -7.56
CA ARG A 235 -16.86 4.28 -6.30
C ARG A 235 -15.48 4.86 -6.61
N GLY A 236 -15.10 5.94 -5.93
CA GLY A 236 -13.76 6.51 -6.07
C GLY A 236 -12.68 5.64 -5.42
N GLY A 237 -11.42 5.84 -5.81
CA GLY A 237 -10.26 5.23 -5.17
C GLY A 237 -9.71 6.04 -3.98
N ASP A 238 -8.86 5.42 -3.15
CA ASP A 238 -8.14 6.03 -2.01
C ASP A 238 -6.64 6.24 -2.31
N VAL A 239 -6.28 6.27 -3.59
CA VAL A 239 -4.92 6.51 -4.10
C VAL A 239 -4.82 7.85 -4.84
N GLU A 240 -3.60 8.34 -5.05
CA GLU A 240 -3.35 9.54 -5.84
C GLU A 240 -3.42 9.25 -7.35
N ASP A 241 -3.98 10.17 -8.14
CA ASP A 241 -3.88 10.09 -9.60
C ASP A 241 -2.69 10.86 -10.16
N THR A 242 -2.10 11.74 -9.36
CA THR A 242 -0.96 12.56 -9.78
C THR A 242 0.03 12.69 -8.64
N ALA A 243 1.29 12.43 -8.95
CA ALA A 243 2.42 12.62 -8.05
C ALA A 243 3.49 13.48 -8.72
N ARG A 244 4.14 14.31 -7.90
CA ARG A 244 5.28 15.16 -8.27
C ARG A 244 6.38 14.95 -7.25
N GLY A 245 7.63 14.90 -7.68
CA GLY A 245 8.76 14.68 -6.80
C GLY A 245 10.04 15.37 -7.26
N PHE A 246 10.91 15.63 -6.31
CA PHE A 246 12.29 16.06 -6.52
C PHE A 246 13.22 15.18 -5.68
N LEU A 247 14.24 14.64 -6.31
CA LEU A 247 15.19 13.68 -5.74
C LEU A 247 16.62 14.19 -5.95
N VAL A 248 17.53 13.75 -5.08
CA VAL A 248 18.98 13.94 -5.25
C VAL A 248 19.66 12.60 -5.04
N THR A 249 20.53 12.21 -5.97
CA THR A 249 21.33 11.00 -5.85
C THR A 249 22.54 11.20 -4.95
N ASP A 250 23.11 10.12 -4.45
CA ASP A 250 24.42 10.07 -3.78
C ASP A 250 25.56 10.69 -4.62
N GLY A 251 25.49 10.56 -5.95
CA GLY A 251 26.38 11.22 -6.91
C GLY A 251 26.11 12.71 -7.14
N GLY A 252 25.14 13.31 -6.46
CA GLY A 252 24.79 14.73 -6.56
C GLY A 252 23.97 15.12 -7.80
N THR A 253 23.52 14.14 -8.60
CA THR A 253 22.59 14.40 -9.72
C THR A 253 21.19 14.60 -9.18
N SER A 254 20.50 15.65 -9.66
CA SER A 254 19.10 15.90 -9.30
C SER A 254 18.13 15.22 -10.26
N VAL A 255 16.96 14.81 -9.78
CA VAL A 255 15.91 14.21 -10.60
C VAL A 255 14.55 14.82 -10.25
N SER A 256 13.84 15.38 -11.22
CA SER A 256 12.41 15.74 -11.09
C SER A 256 11.54 14.63 -11.66
N LEU A 257 10.40 14.38 -11.02
CA LEU A 257 9.45 13.35 -11.44
C LEU A 257 8.02 13.89 -11.44
N ARG A 258 7.26 13.58 -12.49
CA ARG A 258 5.81 13.76 -12.57
C ARG A 258 5.15 12.52 -13.14
N ALA A 259 4.33 11.85 -12.34
CA ALA A 259 3.51 10.71 -12.76
C ALA A 259 2.04 11.10 -12.65
N SER A 260 1.24 10.92 -13.70
CA SER A 260 -0.16 11.34 -13.71
C SER A 260 -1.03 10.45 -14.60
N TRP A 261 -2.08 9.89 -14.02
CA TRP A 261 -3.08 9.07 -14.71
C TRP A 261 -4.10 9.87 -15.51
N ALA A 262 -4.28 11.15 -15.21
CA ALA A 262 -5.20 12.02 -15.91
C ALA A 262 -4.77 13.49 -15.81
N SER A 263 -5.07 14.27 -16.84
CA SER A 263 -4.72 15.68 -16.90
C SER A 263 -5.61 16.43 -17.90
N HIS A 264 -5.25 17.66 -18.20
CA HIS A 264 -5.88 18.46 -19.26
C HIS A 264 -5.10 18.40 -20.58
N GLU A 265 -4.06 17.59 -20.68
CA GLU A 265 -3.33 17.37 -21.92
C GLU A 265 -4.23 16.71 -22.98
N ALA A 266 -3.99 17.00 -24.25
CA ALA A 266 -4.77 16.40 -25.34
C ALA A 266 -4.43 14.92 -25.56
N VAL A 267 -3.16 14.56 -25.38
CA VAL A 267 -2.62 13.21 -25.65
C VAL A 267 -1.69 12.76 -24.53
N ASP A 268 -1.61 11.44 -24.33
CA ASP A 268 -0.71 10.85 -23.35
C ASP A 268 0.74 11.08 -23.78
N THR A 269 1.54 11.66 -22.88
CA THR A 269 2.91 12.04 -23.16
C THR A 269 3.84 11.55 -22.05
N THR A 270 4.93 10.91 -22.47
CA THR A 270 6.10 10.64 -21.66
C THR A 270 7.23 11.54 -22.13
N ARG A 271 7.86 12.27 -21.21
CA ARG A 271 9.03 13.10 -21.48
C ARG A 271 10.17 12.71 -20.54
N ILE A 272 11.36 12.53 -21.10
CA ILE A 272 12.59 12.32 -20.35
C ILE A 272 13.63 13.31 -20.89
N THR A 273 14.09 14.23 -20.05
CA THR A 273 15.15 15.18 -20.37
C THR A 273 16.38 14.84 -19.54
N VAL A 274 17.55 14.82 -20.17
CA VAL A 274 18.84 14.58 -19.52
C VAL A 274 19.72 15.79 -19.78
N GLU A 275 20.26 16.40 -18.73
CA GLU A 275 21.13 17.57 -18.80
C GLU A 275 22.51 17.22 -18.25
N GLY A 276 23.52 17.37 -19.10
CA GLY A 276 24.93 17.21 -18.75
C GLY A 276 25.73 18.49 -18.99
N SER A 277 26.98 18.51 -18.55
CA SER A 277 27.83 19.69 -18.69
C SER A 277 28.20 20.07 -20.13
N ALA A 278 28.00 19.16 -21.10
CA ALA A 278 28.35 19.35 -22.50
C ALA A 278 27.12 19.35 -23.43
N GLY A 279 25.90 19.39 -22.88
CA GLY A 279 24.66 19.45 -23.64
C GLY A 279 23.47 18.79 -22.94
N SER A 280 22.34 18.73 -23.63
CA SER A 280 21.13 18.05 -23.15
C SER A 280 20.52 17.16 -24.24
N ALA A 281 19.70 16.19 -23.81
CA ALA A 281 18.89 15.37 -24.72
C ALA A 281 17.48 15.20 -24.17
N THR A 282 16.47 15.26 -25.04
CA THR A 282 15.06 15.16 -24.66
C THR A 282 14.35 14.13 -25.52
N LEU A 283 13.80 13.11 -24.88
CA LEU A 283 12.88 12.15 -25.47
C LEU A 283 11.44 12.57 -25.13
N THR A 284 10.58 12.72 -26.14
CA THR A 284 9.13 12.87 -25.99
C THR A 284 8.42 11.76 -26.76
N CYS A 285 7.70 10.89 -26.07
CA CYS A 285 7.05 9.70 -26.64
C CYS A 285 5.74 9.38 -25.88
N THR A 286 5.20 8.17 -26.06
CA THR A 286 4.08 7.66 -25.24
C THR A 286 4.40 6.24 -24.80
N PHE A 287 4.63 6.05 -23.50
CA PHE A 287 4.78 4.73 -22.88
C PHE A 287 3.42 4.01 -22.73
N GLY A 288 3.48 2.68 -22.65
CA GLY A 288 2.31 1.83 -22.42
C GLY A 288 1.40 1.67 -23.65
N PHE A 289 0.17 1.21 -23.39
CA PHE A 289 -0.77 0.72 -24.41
C PHE A 289 -1.94 1.67 -24.69
N SER A 290 -1.88 2.90 -24.18
CA SER A 290 -2.96 3.87 -24.43
C SER A 290 -3.06 4.19 -25.93
N PRO A 291 -4.28 4.16 -26.52
CA PRO A 291 -4.47 4.55 -27.90
C PRO A 291 -4.45 6.08 -28.07
N ASN A 292 -4.68 6.86 -27.01
CA ASN A 292 -4.59 8.33 -27.05
C ASN A 292 -3.12 8.79 -26.99
N ARG A 293 -2.37 8.51 -28.05
CA ARG A 293 -0.91 8.58 -28.06
C ARG A 293 -0.36 9.48 -29.15
N ARG A 294 0.89 9.89 -28.97
CA ARG A 294 1.66 10.53 -30.05
C ARG A 294 1.92 9.52 -31.17
N PRO A 295 1.93 9.98 -32.44
CA PRO A 295 2.13 9.09 -33.58
C PRO A 295 3.54 8.50 -33.63
N ALA A 296 4.55 9.25 -33.22
CA ALA A 296 5.95 8.82 -33.20
C ALA A 296 6.72 9.43 -32.02
N PRO A 297 7.76 8.75 -31.50
CA PRO A 297 8.71 9.33 -30.57
C PRO A 297 9.55 10.43 -31.24
N LEU A 298 9.87 11.47 -30.48
CA LEU A 298 10.77 12.56 -30.87
C LEU A 298 11.94 12.59 -29.89
N LEU A 299 13.16 12.42 -30.41
CA LEU A 299 14.41 12.55 -29.65
C LEU A 299 15.21 13.72 -30.20
N THR A 300 15.61 14.64 -29.33
CA THR A 300 16.48 15.78 -29.68
C THR A 300 17.73 15.80 -28.81
N SER A 301 18.81 16.33 -29.37
CA SER A 301 20.07 16.62 -28.66
C SER A 301 20.42 18.09 -28.88
N THR A 302 20.82 18.78 -27.82
CA THR A 302 21.19 20.20 -27.87
C THR A 302 22.62 20.38 -27.36
N ARG A 303 23.47 21.03 -28.17
CA ARG A 303 24.85 21.40 -27.80
C ARG A 303 25.16 22.78 -28.36
N ASP A 304 25.78 23.63 -27.54
CA ASP A 304 26.22 24.98 -27.93
C ASP A 304 25.11 25.79 -28.65
N GLY A 305 23.88 25.71 -28.13
CA GLY A 305 22.71 26.39 -28.69
C GLY A 305 22.10 25.74 -29.93
N THR A 306 22.70 24.68 -30.48
CA THR A 306 22.20 23.96 -31.66
C THR A 306 21.44 22.70 -31.25
N THR A 307 20.17 22.61 -31.63
CA THR A 307 19.31 21.43 -31.40
C THR A 307 19.17 20.61 -32.67
N THR A 308 19.52 19.33 -32.59
CA THR A 308 19.37 18.36 -33.69
C THR A 308 18.39 17.27 -33.30
N GLN A 309 17.51 16.89 -34.22
CA GLN A 309 16.69 15.70 -34.05
C GLN A 309 17.52 14.45 -34.32
N VAL A 310 17.38 13.44 -33.46
CA VAL A 310 18.04 12.14 -33.59
C VAL A 310 17.00 11.12 -34.02
N ALA A 311 17.33 10.33 -35.04
CA ALA A 311 16.45 9.28 -35.53
C ALA A 311 16.25 8.20 -34.46
N VAL A 312 15.01 7.79 -34.27
CA VAL A 312 14.61 6.70 -33.37
C VAL A 312 13.81 5.68 -34.18
N PRO A 313 14.06 4.36 -34.02
CA PRO A 313 13.30 3.34 -34.74
C PRO A 313 11.79 3.45 -34.47
N ALA A 314 11.00 3.35 -35.53
CA ALA A 314 9.56 3.18 -35.41
C ALA A 314 9.25 1.71 -35.12
N GLU A 315 8.53 1.45 -34.03
CA GLU A 315 8.27 0.09 -33.56
C GLU A 315 6.81 -0.08 -33.13
N PRO A 316 6.24 -1.29 -33.28
CA PRO A 316 4.90 -1.56 -32.81
C PRO A 316 4.80 -1.42 -31.29
N VAL A 317 3.62 -1.08 -30.79
CA VAL A 317 3.36 -0.97 -29.35
C VAL A 317 3.62 -2.30 -28.68
N GLY A 318 4.47 -2.31 -27.66
CA GLY A 318 4.79 -3.50 -26.89
C GLY A 318 5.93 -4.35 -27.47
N ALA A 319 6.69 -3.84 -28.45
CA ALA A 319 7.92 -4.47 -28.93
C ALA A 319 8.98 -4.65 -27.82
N GLU A 320 8.98 -3.78 -26.81
CA GLU A 320 9.87 -3.85 -25.66
C GLU A 320 9.67 -5.12 -24.81
N TYR A 321 8.46 -5.67 -24.75
CA TYR A 321 8.17 -6.91 -24.02
C TYR A 321 8.74 -8.13 -24.75
N THR A 322 8.68 -8.15 -26.09
CA THR A 322 9.32 -9.20 -26.89
C THR A 322 10.84 -9.15 -26.74
N ARG A 323 11.44 -7.96 -26.81
CA ARG A 323 12.88 -7.81 -26.55
C ARG A 323 13.29 -8.21 -25.13
N GLN A 324 12.42 -8.02 -24.16
CA GLN A 324 12.67 -8.51 -22.81
C GLN A 324 12.70 -10.04 -22.78
N LEU A 325 11.77 -10.70 -23.48
CA LEU A 325 11.77 -12.17 -23.65
C LEU A 325 12.99 -12.68 -24.43
N ASP A 326 13.52 -11.92 -25.40
CA ASP A 326 14.71 -12.33 -26.17
C ASP A 326 15.94 -12.49 -25.28
N VAL A 327 16.13 -11.60 -24.30
CA VAL A 327 17.32 -11.61 -23.42
C VAL A 327 17.16 -12.48 -22.17
N LEU A 328 15.92 -12.77 -21.79
CA LEU A 328 15.57 -13.40 -20.53
C LEU A 328 16.20 -14.80 -20.33
N PRO A 329 16.39 -15.67 -21.34
CA PRO A 329 17.06 -16.96 -21.14
C PRO A 329 18.53 -16.80 -20.73
N GLY A 330 19.20 -15.76 -21.24
CA GLY A 330 20.57 -15.42 -20.84
C GLY A 330 20.64 -14.94 -19.40
N LEU A 331 19.69 -14.10 -18.98
CA LEU A 331 19.59 -13.63 -17.59
C LEU A 331 19.26 -14.78 -16.63
N LEU A 332 18.35 -15.67 -17.03
CA LEU A 332 17.96 -16.84 -16.25
C LEU A 332 19.14 -17.81 -16.01
N ALA A 333 20.05 -17.91 -16.97
CA ALA A 333 21.22 -18.77 -16.89
C ALA A 333 22.38 -18.17 -16.06
N ASP A 334 22.32 -16.90 -15.67
CA ASP A 334 23.39 -16.20 -14.96
C ASP A 334 23.15 -16.22 -13.43
N PRO A 335 23.87 -17.07 -12.66
CA PRO A 335 23.73 -17.12 -11.21
C PRO A 335 24.24 -15.84 -10.52
N GLY A 336 25.07 -15.03 -11.19
CA GLY A 336 25.56 -13.75 -10.67
C GLY A 336 24.50 -12.67 -10.56
N LEU A 337 23.30 -12.89 -11.12
CA LEU A 337 22.17 -11.96 -11.04
C LEU A 337 21.29 -12.17 -9.80
N ARG A 338 21.53 -13.20 -8.99
CA ARG A 338 20.77 -13.40 -7.74
C ARG A 338 20.88 -12.18 -6.84
N GLY A 339 19.75 -11.72 -6.32
CA GLY A 339 19.64 -10.53 -5.47
C GLY A 339 19.66 -9.21 -6.24
N ALA A 340 20.04 -9.18 -7.52
CA ALA A 340 20.18 -7.93 -8.26
C ALA A 340 18.84 -7.23 -8.50
N ALA A 341 17.82 -8.00 -8.89
CA ALA A 341 16.47 -7.47 -9.11
C ALA A 341 15.82 -7.00 -7.79
N VAL A 342 15.99 -7.75 -6.70
CA VAL A 342 15.46 -7.39 -5.38
C VAL A 342 16.16 -6.15 -4.83
N ALA A 343 17.49 -6.06 -4.95
CA ALA A 343 18.24 -4.86 -4.55
C ALA A 343 17.81 -3.62 -5.33
N GLN A 344 17.54 -3.77 -6.63
CA GLN A 344 16.99 -2.68 -7.45
C GLN A 344 15.58 -2.29 -6.96
N ALA A 345 14.70 -3.26 -6.78
CA ALA A 345 13.34 -3.04 -6.31
C ALA A 345 13.33 -2.32 -4.96
N ARG A 346 14.17 -2.75 -4.00
CA ARG A 346 14.33 -2.12 -2.68
C ARG A 346 14.71 -0.64 -2.78
N ARG A 347 15.66 -0.27 -3.66
CA ARG A 347 16.01 1.15 -3.89
C ARG A 347 14.83 1.94 -4.47
N THR A 348 14.15 1.38 -5.47
CA THR A 348 13.01 2.03 -6.12
C THR A 348 11.82 2.21 -5.17
N ILE A 349 11.43 1.17 -4.43
CA ILE A 349 10.30 1.28 -3.50
C ILE A 349 10.65 2.19 -2.32
N GLY A 350 11.87 2.12 -1.79
CA GLY A 350 12.28 2.99 -0.70
C GLY A 350 12.24 4.48 -1.06
N VAL A 351 12.56 4.86 -2.31
CA VAL A 351 12.40 6.26 -2.73
C VAL A 351 10.94 6.65 -2.93
N ILE A 352 10.09 5.73 -3.42
CA ILE A 352 8.64 5.95 -3.54
C ILE A 352 8.00 6.15 -2.16
N GLU A 353 8.34 5.32 -1.17
CA GLU A 353 7.88 5.48 0.22
C GLU A 353 8.29 6.83 0.80
N ARG A 354 9.54 7.26 0.58
CA ARG A 354 10.00 8.58 1.05
C ARG A 354 9.27 9.73 0.35
N LEU A 355 8.94 9.61 -0.93
CA LEU A 355 8.11 10.58 -1.64
C LEU A 355 6.70 10.65 -1.05
N TYR A 356 6.07 9.51 -0.76
CA TYR A 356 4.77 9.46 -0.07
C TYR A 356 4.84 10.04 1.34
N ALA A 357 5.85 9.66 2.13
CA ALA A 357 6.06 10.19 3.47
C ALA A 357 6.27 11.71 3.47
N SER A 358 7.02 12.24 2.48
CA SER A 358 7.17 13.69 2.30
C SER A 358 5.87 14.37 1.88
N ALA A 359 5.05 13.73 1.05
CA ALA A 359 3.78 14.28 0.59
C ALA A 359 2.70 14.26 1.67
N ALA A 360 2.75 13.27 2.57
CA ALA A 360 1.87 13.15 3.73
C ALA A 360 2.19 14.16 4.83
N ARG A 361 3.38 14.80 4.79
CA ARG A 361 3.67 15.92 5.68
C ARG A 361 2.71 17.06 5.35
N PRO A 362 1.91 17.54 6.31
CA PRO A 362 1.11 18.73 6.07
C PRO A 362 2.07 19.84 5.64
N ALA A 363 1.78 20.49 4.50
CA ALA A 363 2.49 21.69 4.13
C ALA A 363 2.46 22.63 5.35
N PRO A 364 3.62 23.13 5.86
CA PRO A 364 3.56 24.23 6.80
C PRO A 364 2.78 25.32 6.08
N ALA A 365 1.72 25.83 6.73
CA ALA A 365 0.88 26.85 6.13
C ALA A 365 1.78 28.01 5.69
N LEU A 366 2.04 28.11 4.38
CA LEU A 366 2.72 29.25 3.80
C LEU A 366 1.86 30.47 4.18
N PRO A 367 2.44 31.54 4.74
CA PRO A 367 1.70 32.71 5.17
C PRO A 367 1.28 33.52 3.94
N HIS A 368 0.36 33.00 3.14
CA HIS A 368 -0.30 33.76 2.11
C HIS A 368 -1.39 34.59 2.78
N GLN A 369 -1.04 35.86 3.00
CA GLN A 369 -1.95 36.97 3.26
C GLN A 369 -3.11 36.95 2.25
N ARG A 370 -4.20 36.27 2.62
CA ARG A 370 -5.53 36.61 2.15
C ARG A 370 -6.20 37.32 3.31
N ILE A 371 -6.44 38.61 3.13
CA ILE A 371 -7.30 39.41 3.99
C ILE A 371 -8.67 38.73 4.01
N ARG A 372 -8.92 37.93 5.05
CA ARG A 372 -10.23 37.42 5.48
C ARG A 372 -10.36 37.80 6.96
N PRO A 373 -11.55 38.22 7.41
CA PRO A 373 -11.72 38.75 8.76
C PRO A 373 -11.30 37.68 9.76
N ALA A 374 -10.58 38.09 10.81
CA ALA A 374 -9.91 37.21 11.76
C ALA A 374 -10.83 36.06 12.23
N PRO A 375 -10.43 34.78 12.11
CA PRO A 375 -11.13 33.72 12.78
C PRO A 375 -10.88 33.89 14.28
N THR A 376 -11.95 34.01 15.04
CA THR A 376 -11.91 33.99 16.50
C THR A 376 -11.25 32.69 16.95
N ARG A 377 -10.11 32.81 17.65
CA ARG A 377 -9.39 31.69 18.27
C ARG A 377 -10.35 30.89 19.14
N ARG A 378 -10.74 29.67 18.75
CA ARG A 378 -11.33 28.72 19.71
C ARG A 378 -10.17 28.01 20.42
N GLN A 379 -9.99 28.33 21.69
CA GLN A 379 -8.87 27.90 22.54
C GLN A 379 -9.23 26.60 23.29
N HIS A 380 -9.17 25.44 22.64
CA HIS A 380 -9.10 24.14 23.35
C HIS A 380 -7.78 23.43 23.06
N PRO A 381 -7.16 22.81 24.08
CA PRO A 381 -5.93 22.06 23.89
C PRO A 381 -6.12 20.84 22.99
N PHE A 382 -7.32 20.23 23.00
CA PHE A 382 -7.63 19.00 22.26
C PHE A 382 -8.62 19.23 21.11
N GLU A 383 -8.43 18.48 20.02
CA GLU A 383 -9.29 18.44 18.83
C GLU A 383 -9.99 17.09 18.62
N ALA A 384 -9.55 16.04 19.32
CA ALA A 384 -10.15 14.72 19.23
C ALA A 384 -10.04 13.92 20.52
N VAL A 385 -10.98 12.99 20.65
CA VAL A 385 -11.00 11.98 21.71
C VAL A 385 -11.17 10.61 21.06
N VAL A 386 -10.25 9.69 21.38
CA VAL A 386 -10.33 8.29 21.01
C VAL A 386 -10.80 7.50 22.24
N PHE A 387 -11.86 6.72 22.09
CA PHE A 387 -12.42 5.92 23.18
C PHE A 387 -12.09 4.45 22.97
N ASP A 388 -11.74 3.72 24.02
CA ASP A 388 -12.05 2.29 24.03
C ASP A 388 -13.59 2.10 24.06
N LEU A 389 -14.05 0.91 23.66
CA LEU A 389 -15.47 0.57 23.62
C LEU A 389 -15.94 -0.10 24.91
N ASP A 390 -15.29 -1.20 25.30
CA ASP A 390 -15.69 -2.04 26.44
C ASP A 390 -15.26 -1.38 27.74
N GLY A 391 -16.12 -1.34 28.76
CA GLY A 391 -15.74 -0.74 30.04
C GLY A 391 -15.62 0.80 30.03
N VAL A 392 -15.66 1.43 28.85
CA VAL A 392 -15.66 2.90 28.67
C VAL A 392 -16.98 3.42 28.13
N VAL A 393 -17.39 2.97 26.93
CA VAL A 393 -18.63 3.43 26.27
C VAL A 393 -19.79 2.49 26.58
N VAL A 394 -19.54 1.18 26.59
CA VAL A 394 -20.54 0.15 26.88
C VAL A 394 -20.13 -0.77 28.02
N ASP A 395 -21.11 -1.15 28.85
CA ASP A 395 -20.96 -2.22 29.82
C ASP A 395 -21.27 -3.57 29.14
N SER A 396 -20.19 -4.30 28.85
CA SER A 396 -20.23 -5.60 28.20
C SER A 396 -19.67 -6.72 29.08
N PHE A 397 -19.30 -6.43 30.33
CA PHE A 397 -18.51 -7.34 31.16
C PHE A 397 -19.23 -8.67 31.41
N ALA A 398 -20.52 -8.60 31.75
CA ALA A 398 -21.36 -9.78 31.97
C ALA A 398 -21.51 -10.63 30.69
N VAL A 399 -21.73 -9.98 29.54
CA VAL A 399 -21.85 -10.65 28.23
C VAL A 399 -20.54 -11.33 27.85
N MET A 400 -19.42 -10.63 28.03
CA MET A 400 -18.09 -11.18 27.78
C MET A 400 -17.79 -12.38 28.66
N ARG A 401 -18.15 -12.31 29.96
CA ARG A 401 -18.01 -13.43 30.89
C ARG A 401 -18.80 -14.64 30.42
N GLN A 402 -20.09 -14.45 30.12
CA GLN A 402 -20.94 -15.55 29.68
C GLN A 402 -20.46 -16.13 28.35
N ALA A 403 -20.08 -15.29 27.39
CA ALA A 403 -19.55 -15.73 26.10
C ALA A 403 -18.26 -16.54 26.25
N PHE A 404 -17.34 -16.13 27.13
CA PHE A 404 -16.11 -16.86 27.42
C PHE A 404 -16.39 -18.21 28.08
N LEU A 405 -17.27 -18.25 29.09
CA LEU A 405 -17.63 -19.50 29.77
C LEU A 405 -18.28 -20.51 28.81
N THR A 406 -19.20 -20.05 27.96
CA THR A 406 -19.83 -20.89 26.93
C THR A 406 -18.81 -21.40 25.91
N ALA A 407 -17.95 -20.53 25.40
CA ALA A 407 -16.91 -20.91 24.44
C ALA A 407 -15.94 -21.94 25.05
N TYR A 408 -15.53 -21.72 26.30
CA TYR A 408 -14.64 -22.63 27.03
C TYR A 408 -15.27 -24.02 27.20
N ALA A 409 -16.53 -24.07 27.64
CA ALA A 409 -17.24 -25.35 27.79
C ALA A 409 -17.40 -26.11 26.47
N GLU A 410 -17.59 -25.39 25.36
CA GLU A 410 -17.76 -25.99 24.02
C GLU A 410 -16.45 -26.54 23.43
N VAL A 411 -15.34 -25.82 23.60
CA VAL A 411 -14.07 -26.14 22.92
C VAL A 411 -13.11 -26.92 23.81
N VAL A 412 -13.06 -26.60 25.11
CA VAL A 412 -12.13 -27.23 26.06
C VAL A 412 -12.79 -28.36 26.84
N GLY A 413 -14.10 -28.28 27.11
CA GLY A 413 -14.87 -29.32 27.81
C GLY A 413 -14.87 -29.15 29.33
N ASP A 414 -14.81 -30.27 30.06
CA ASP A 414 -14.97 -30.29 31.52
C ASP A 414 -13.78 -29.65 32.24
N GLY A 415 -14.03 -28.55 32.96
CA GLY A 415 -13.04 -27.82 33.75
C GLY A 415 -13.54 -26.46 34.23
N LYS A 416 -12.90 -25.89 35.26
CA LYS A 416 -13.20 -24.51 35.67
C LYS A 416 -12.57 -23.55 34.65
N ALA A 417 -13.41 -22.88 33.86
CA ALA A 417 -12.97 -21.85 32.93
C ALA A 417 -12.19 -20.74 33.67
N PRO A 418 -10.98 -20.37 33.21
CA PRO A 418 -10.09 -19.43 33.91
C PRO A 418 -10.47 -17.97 33.60
N PHE A 419 -11.72 -17.59 33.85
CA PHE A 419 -12.20 -16.24 33.52
C PHE A 419 -11.48 -15.15 34.31
N GLU A 420 -11.11 -15.42 35.57
CA GLU A 420 -10.36 -14.47 36.40
C GLU A 420 -8.95 -14.18 35.87
N GLU A 421 -8.37 -15.12 35.12
CA GLU A 421 -7.10 -14.88 34.41
C GLU A 421 -7.35 -14.17 33.09
N TYR A 422 -8.38 -14.57 32.34
CA TYR A 422 -8.80 -13.90 31.11
C TYR A 422 -9.08 -12.40 31.34
N SER A 423 -9.73 -12.05 32.45
CA SER A 423 -10.09 -10.67 32.79
C SER A 423 -8.88 -9.77 33.07
N LYS A 424 -7.68 -10.32 33.31
CA LYS A 424 -6.45 -9.53 33.45
C LYS A 424 -5.87 -9.06 32.12
N HIS A 425 -6.33 -9.64 31.01
CA HIS A 425 -5.85 -9.36 29.66
C HIS A 425 -6.85 -8.55 28.84
N LEU A 426 -7.89 -7.99 29.48
CA LEU A 426 -8.88 -7.13 28.82
C LEU A 426 -8.24 -5.92 28.15
N GLY A 427 -8.91 -5.43 27.11
CA GLY A 427 -8.38 -4.41 26.20
C GLY A 427 -7.49 -4.97 25.07
N ARG A 428 -7.05 -6.24 25.14
CA ARG A 428 -6.34 -6.92 24.04
C ARG A 428 -7.30 -7.57 23.05
N TYR A 429 -6.78 -7.95 21.89
CA TYR A 429 -7.53 -8.74 20.92
C TYR A 429 -7.70 -10.19 21.40
N PHE A 430 -8.88 -10.77 21.22
CA PHE A 430 -9.22 -12.10 21.77
C PHE A 430 -8.22 -13.21 21.38
N PRO A 431 -7.78 -13.35 20.11
CA PRO A 431 -6.74 -14.31 19.74
C PRO A 431 -5.41 -14.10 20.48
N ASP A 432 -5.03 -12.86 20.77
CA ASP A 432 -3.80 -12.57 21.52
C ASP A 432 -3.92 -13.03 22.97
N ILE A 433 -5.09 -12.82 23.59
CA ILE A 433 -5.37 -13.32 24.95
C ILE A 433 -5.27 -14.85 24.98
N MET A 434 -5.84 -15.54 23.99
CA MET A 434 -5.77 -17.00 23.92
C MET A 434 -4.33 -17.49 23.81
N ARG A 435 -3.49 -16.83 23.00
CA ARG A 435 -2.05 -17.16 22.91
C ARG A 435 -1.32 -16.94 24.24
N ILE A 436 -1.60 -15.84 24.93
CA ILE A 436 -0.98 -15.52 26.24
C ILE A 436 -1.36 -16.58 27.28
N MET A 437 -2.63 -16.98 27.30
CA MET A 437 -3.15 -17.96 28.26
C MET A 437 -2.84 -19.42 27.88
N GLY A 438 -2.30 -19.68 26.69
CA GLY A 438 -2.09 -21.03 26.16
C GLY A 438 -3.40 -21.78 25.90
N LEU A 439 -4.47 -21.07 25.54
CA LEU A 439 -5.79 -21.64 25.23
C LEU A 439 -6.01 -21.79 23.72
N PRO A 440 -6.88 -22.73 23.28
CA PRO A 440 -7.17 -22.95 21.86
C PRO A 440 -7.73 -21.70 21.16
N LEU A 441 -7.25 -21.40 19.94
CA LEU A 441 -7.76 -20.27 19.15
C LEU A 441 -9.19 -20.50 18.64
N GLU A 442 -9.60 -21.76 18.56
CA GLU A 442 -10.94 -22.23 18.18
C GLU A 442 -12.03 -21.68 19.11
N LEU A 443 -11.66 -21.20 20.31
CA LEU A 443 -12.55 -20.48 21.24
C LEU A 443 -13.15 -19.20 20.62
N GLU A 444 -12.48 -18.58 19.65
CA GLU A 444 -12.92 -17.31 19.06
C GLU A 444 -14.29 -17.45 18.38
N GLY A 445 -14.52 -18.53 17.62
CA GLY A 445 -15.78 -18.75 16.91
C GLY A 445 -17.00 -18.78 17.85
N PRO A 446 -17.01 -19.69 18.86
CA PRO A 446 -18.06 -19.75 19.87
C PRO A 446 -18.19 -18.47 20.70
N PHE A 447 -17.06 -17.85 21.09
CA PHE A 447 -17.07 -16.59 21.83
C PHE A 447 -17.76 -15.47 21.06
N VAL A 448 -17.42 -15.31 19.77
CA VAL A 448 -18.02 -14.31 18.88
C VAL A 448 -19.50 -14.60 18.69
N ARG A 449 -19.87 -15.85 18.38
CA ARG A 449 -21.26 -16.27 18.18
C ARG A 449 -22.11 -15.96 19.41
N GLU A 450 -21.63 -16.32 20.60
CA GLU A 450 -22.35 -16.11 21.85
C GLU A 450 -22.43 -14.62 22.21
N SER A 451 -21.36 -13.87 21.95
CA SER A 451 -21.36 -12.41 22.10
C SER A 451 -22.42 -11.73 21.23
N TYR A 452 -22.64 -12.19 19.99
CA TYR A 452 -23.71 -11.68 19.14
C TYR A 452 -25.09 -12.04 19.69
N ARG A 453 -25.28 -13.29 20.12
CA ARG A 453 -26.55 -13.74 20.71
C ARG A 453 -26.95 -12.91 21.92
N LEU A 454 -25.96 -12.55 22.74
CA LEU A 454 -26.12 -11.80 23.98
C LEU A 454 -25.98 -10.27 23.82
N ALA A 455 -25.76 -9.75 22.60
CA ALA A 455 -25.50 -8.32 22.38
C ALA A 455 -26.62 -7.40 22.91
N HIS A 456 -27.88 -7.88 22.92
CA HIS A 456 -29.04 -7.16 23.46
C HIS A 456 -28.97 -6.90 24.98
N GLN A 457 -28.06 -7.57 25.70
CA GLN A 457 -27.83 -7.36 27.13
C GLN A 457 -26.73 -6.34 27.41
N VAL A 458 -26.01 -5.88 26.38
CA VAL A 458 -25.00 -4.83 26.51
C VAL A 458 -25.70 -3.48 26.68
N THR A 459 -25.35 -2.75 27.73
CA THR A 459 -25.90 -1.42 28.01
C THR A 459 -24.85 -0.33 27.79
N VAL A 460 -25.29 0.89 27.53
CA VAL A 460 -24.41 2.07 27.50
C VAL A 460 -24.20 2.56 28.93
N PHE A 461 -22.98 2.96 29.29
CA PHE A 461 -22.73 3.54 30.62
C PHE A 461 -23.50 4.86 30.80
N ASP A 462 -24.00 5.08 32.01
CA ASP A 462 -24.75 6.29 32.37
C ASP A 462 -23.90 7.56 32.16
N GLY A 463 -24.46 8.56 31.47
CA GLY A 463 -23.77 9.80 31.11
C GLY A 463 -22.91 9.77 29.84
N VAL A 464 -22.72 8.60 29.20
CA VAL A 464 -21.96 8.51 27.94
C VAL A 464 -22.68 9.16 26.76
N PRO A 465 -24.00 8.95 26.52
CA PRO A 465 -24.70 9.62 25.42
C PRO A 465 -24.61 11.15 25.50
N GLU A 466 -24.78 11.71 26.71
CA GLU A 466 -24.67 13.14 26.99
C GLU A 466 -23.25 13.63 26.75
N LEU A 467 -22.25 12.88 27.23
CA LEU A 467 -20.84 13.19 27.00
C LEU A 467 -20.50 13.24 25.50
N LEU A 468 -20.90 12.23 24.73
CA LEU A 468 -20.63 12.15 23.30
C LEU A 468 -21.31 13.30 22.54
N ALA A 469 -22.56 13.63 22.89
CA ALA A 469 -23.27 14.77 22.33
C ALA A 469 -22.56 16.10 22.66
N ASP A 470 -22.12 16.29 23.90
CA ASP A 470 -21.42 17.50 24.34
C ASP A 470 -20.05 17.67 23.66
N LEU A 471 -19.27 16.60 23.55
CA LEU A 471 -17.96 16.65 22.89
C LEU A 471 -18.10 16.99 21.40
N THR A 472 -19.07 16.35 20.72
CA THR A 472 -19.40 16.68 19.32
C THR A 472 -19.91 18.11 19.19
N GLY A 473 -20.76 18.57 20.11
CA GLY A 473 -21.26 19.96 20.16
C GLY A 473 -20.15 21.00 20.40
N ARG A 474 -19.09 20.62 21.12
CA ARG A 474 -17.85 21.42 21.28
C ARG A 474 -16.93 21.37 20.05
N GLY A 475 -17.25 20.53 19.06
CA GLY A 475 -16.52 20.40 17.81
C GLY A 475 -15.33 19.45 17.88
N LEU A 476 -15.26 18.57 18.88
CA LEU A 476 -14.25 17.51 18.92
C LEU A 476 -14.65 16.37 17.97
N ARG A 477 -13.64 15.81 17.29
CA ARG A 477 -13.81 14.61 16.47
C ARG A 477 -13.65 13.37 17.34
N LEU A 478 -14.59 12.43 17.27
CA LEU A 478 -14.60 11.25 18.14
C LEU A 478 -14.31 9.98 17.33
N ALA A 479 -13.52 9.08 17.89
CA ALA A 479 -13.29 7.76 17.32
C ALA A 479 -13.31 6.67 18.39
N VAL A 480 -13.48 5.42 17.96
CA VAL A 480 -13.34 4.22 18.80
C VAL A 480 -12.12 3.42 18.37
N ALA A 481 -11.34 2.95 19.35
CA ALA A 481 -10.20 2.04 19.19
C ALA A 481 -10.32 0.86 20.18
N THR A 482 -10.84 -0.28 19.71
CA THR A 482 -11.26 -1.38 20.58
C THR A 482 -10.50 -2.69 20.39
N GLY A 483 -10.41 -3.48 21.46
CA GLY A 483 -9.97 -4.88 21.43
C GLY A 483 -10.90 -5.81 20.64
N LYS A 484 -12.13 -5.40 20.33
CA LYS A 484 -13.05 -6.16 19.47
C LYS A 484 -12.65 -6.07 17.99
N SER A 485 -13.24 -6.96 17.18
CA SER A 485 -13.20 -6.77 15.73
C SER A 485 -14.05 -5.57 15.28
N GLY A 486 -13.63 -4.90 14.22
CA GLY A 486 -14.27 -3.70 13.69
C GLY A 486 -15.74 -3.92 13.33
N PRO A 487 -16.09 -4.99 12.58
CA PRO A 487 -17.48 -5.30 12.25
C PRO A 487 -18.36 -5.49 13.50
N ARG A 488 -17.84 -6.12 14.55
CA ARG A 488 -18.56 -6.30 15.82
C ARG A 488 -18.77 -4.99 16.54
N ALA A 489 -17.73 -4.16 16.62
CA ALA A 489 -17.79 -2.85 17.26
C ALA A 489 -18.82 -1.94 16.60
N ARG A 490 -18.79 -1.85 15.26
CA ARG A 490 -19.73 -1.05 14.48
C ARG A 490 -21.17 -1.55 14.61
N SER A 491 -21.39 -2.87 14.51
CA SER A 491 -22.72 -3.47 14.67
C SER A 491 -23.34 -3.20 16.05
N LEU A 492 -22.53 -3.27 17.11
CA LEU A 492 -22.98 -2.99 18.47
C LEU A 492 -23.33 -1.50 18.64
N LEU A 493 -22.44 -0.60 18.21
CA LEU A 493 -22.66 0.85 18.29
C LEU A 493 -23.87 1.30 17.47
N ASP A 494 -24.13 0.67 16.32
CA ASP A 494 -25.31 0.94 15.50
C ASP A 494 -26.60 0.52 16.23
N THR A 495 -26.62 -0.68 16.80
CA THR A 495 -27.75 -1.19 17.60
C THR A 495 -28.07 -0.31 18.80
N LEU A 496 -27.05 0.30 19.41
CA LEU A 496 -27.18 1.21 20.54
C LEU A 496 -27.45 2.68 20.13
N GLY A 497 -27.51 2.97 18.82
CA GLY A 497 -27.74 4.33 18.30
C GLY A 497 -26.56 5.30 18.50
N LEU A 498 -25.37 4.79 18.85
CA LEU A 498 -24.20 5.60 19.15
C LEU A 498 -23.24 5.77 17.97
N LEU A 499 -23.36 4.93 16.94
CA LEU A 499 -22.48 4.97 15.77
C LEU A 499 -22.36 6.39 15.13
N PRO A 500 -23.44 7.20 14.99
CA PRO A 500 -23.36 8.54 14.41
C PRO A 500 -22.49 9.54 15.18
N HIS A 501 -22.17 9.28 16.45
CA HIS A 501 -21.30 10.15 17.24
C HIS A 501 -19.82 9.98 16.89
N PHE A 502 -19.44 8.85 16.31
CA PHE A 502 -18.05 8.52 16.01
C PHE A 502 -17.75 8.72 14.52
N THR A 503 -16.74 9.52 14.22
CA THR A 503 -16.24 9.69 12.85
C THR A 503 -15.66 8.38 12.32
N HIS A 504 -14.98 7.62 13.19
CA HIS A 504 -14.37 6.33 12.86
C HIS A 504 -14.47 5.34 14.03
N VAL A 505 -14.64 4.06 13.71
CA VAL A 505 -14.63 2.94 14.67
C VAL A 505 -13.67 1.89 14.14
N ILE A 506 -12.60 1.64 14.88
CA ILE A 506 -11.49 0.77 14.47
C ILE A 506 -11.40 -0.41 15.42
N GLY A 507 -11.36 -1.62 14.85
CA GLY A 507 -11.13 -2.86 15.58
C GLY A 507 -9.69 -3.33 15.54
N SER A 508 -9.36 -4.29 16.42
CA SER A 508 -8.02 -4.87 16.49
C SER A 508 -7.66 -5.77 15.30
N ASP A 509 -8.65 -6.23 14.53
CA ASP A 509 -8.50 -6.95 13.25
C ASP A 509 -8.11 -6.03 12.08
N GLU A 510 -8.17 -4.71 12.26
CA GLU A 510 -7.93 -3.70 11.23
C GLU A 510 -6.54 -3.04 11.35
N VAL A 511 -5.69 -3.55 12.25
CA VAL A 511 -4.32 -3.07 12.48
C VAL A 511 -3.34 -4.21 12.62
N ALA A 512 -2.07 -3.96 12.26
CA ALA A 512 -1.02 -4.97 12.29
C ALA A 512 -0.71 -5.48 13.70
N ARG A 513 -0.73 -4.57 14.70
CA ARG A 513 -0.51 -4.91 16.11
C ARG A 513 -1.61 -4.29 16.97
N ALA A 514 -2.39 -5.13 17.62
CA ALA A 514 -3.42 -4.69 18.55
C ALA A 514 -2.83 -4.09 19.84
N LYS A 515 -3.68 -3.49 20.67
CA LYS A 515 -3.29 -2.97 21.99
C LYS A 515 -2.59 -4.07 22.80
N PRO A 516 -1.44 -3.78 23.44
CA PRO A 516 -0.95 -2.46 23.84
C PRO A 516 -0.12 -1.69 22.80
N ALA A 517 0.06 -2.20 21.58
CA ALA A 517 0.76 -1.45 20.54
C ALA A 517 -0.02 -0.17 20.16
N PRO A 518 0.65 0.88 19.69
CA PRO A 518 0.01 2.17 19.40
C PRO A 518 -0.77 2.20 18.08
N ASP A 519 -0.65 1.15 17.27
CA ASP A 519 -1.08 1.13 15.86
C ASP A 519 -2.57 1.48 15.70
N ILE A 520 -3.44 1.03 16.61
CA ILE A 520 -4.89 1.33 16.57
C ILE A 520 -5.21 2.80 16.86
N VAL A 521 -4.44 3.44 17.75
CA VAL A 521 -4.60 4.86 18.10
C VAL A 521 -4.01 5.73 17.01
N LEU A 522 -2.83 5.37 16.50
CA LEU A 522 -2.21 6.03 15.36
C LEU A 522 -3.12 5.99 14.13
N ARG A 523 -3.78 4.85 13.89
CA ARG A 523 -4.79 4.72 12.83
C ARG A 523 -5.99 5.63 13.06
N ALA A 524 -6.47 5.75 14.31
CA ALA A 524 -7.54 6.69 14.63
C ALA A 524 -7.13 8.15 14.35
N LEU A 525 -5.93 8.56 14.77
CA LEU A 525 -5.41 9.91 14.54
C LEU A 525 -5.24 10.26 13.06
N ASP A 526 -4.72 9.30 12.28
CA ASP A 526 -4.55 9.41 10.83
C ASP A 526 -5.90 9.65 10.14
N LEU A 527 -6.89 8.82 10.44
CA LEU A 527 -8.25 8.96 9.90
C LEU A 527 -8.93 10.26 10.33
N LEU A 528 -8.74 10.67 11.59
CA LEU A 528 -9.30 11.92 12.10
C LEU A 528 -8.58 13.15 11.55
N GLY A 529 -7.34 13.04 11.06
CA GLY A 529 -6.50 14.18 10.67
C GLY A 529 -6.12 15.05 11.87
N VAL A 530 -5.70 14.42 12.98
CA VAL A 530 -5.34 15.10 14.25
C VAL A 530 -3.92 14.72 14.64
N ARG A 531 -3.13 15.70 15.10
CA ARG A 531 -1.79 15.43 15.63
C ARG A 531 -1.88 14.83 17.05
N PRO A 532 -0.97 13.91 17.43
CA PRO A 532 -1.03 13.25 18.72
C PRO A 532 -1.15 14.18 19.92
N GLU A 533 -0.43 15.31 19.91
CA GLU A 533 -0.40 16.28 21.03
C GLU A 533 -1.73 17.03 21.22
N ARG A 534 -2.67 16.86 20.28
CA ARG A 534 -4.00 17.48 20.29
C ARG A 534 -5.11 16.43 20.42
N ALA A 535 -4.77 15.21 20.80
CA ALA A 535 -5.73 14.15 21.03
C ALA A 535 -5.48 13.51 22.40
N MET A 536 -6.50 12.78 22.85
CA MET A 536 -6.40 11.91 24.01
C MET A 536 -7.03 10.56 23.71
N MET A 537 -6.57 9.53 24.41
CA MET A 537 -7.25 8.25 24.46
C MET A 537 -7.81 8.00 25.86
N VAL A 538 -9.08 7.62 25.92
CA VAL A 538 -9.80 7.25 27.14
C VAL A 538 -9.99 5.74 27.15
N GLY A 539 -9.45 5.07 28.16
CA GLY A 539 -9.45 3.61 28.29
C GLY A 539 -9.60 3.14 29.72
N ASP A 540 -10.04 1.89 29.90
CA ASP A 540 -10.30 1.23 31.18
C ASP A 540 -9.27 0.12 31.48
N ALA A 541 -8.33 -0.14 30.57
CA ALA A 541 -7.26 -1.13 30.74
C ALA A 541 -5.85 -0.53 30.63
N VAL A 542 -4.88 -1.17 31.29
CA VAL A 542 -3.45 -0.78 31.19
C VAL A 542 -2.94 -0.82 29.74
N THR A 543 -3.51 -1.68 28.91
CA THR A 543 -3.19 -1.77 27.48
C THR A 543 -3.62 -0.53 26.70
N ASP A 544 -4.68 0.15 27.13
CA ASP A 544 -5.12 1.42 26.53
C ASP A 544 -4.13 2.53 26.83
N LEU A 545 -3.71 2.63 28.10
CA LEU A 545 -2.72 3.63 28.52
C LEU A 545 -1.37 3.40 27.83
N ALA A 546 -0.96 2.14 27.65
CA ALA A 546 0.24 1.79 26.90
C ALA A 546 0.13 2.17 25.41
N SER A 547 -1.00 1.89 24.78
CA SER A 547 -1.27 2.24 23.38
C SER A 547 -1.31 3.76 23.18
N ALA A 548 -1.97 4.48 24.08
CA ALA A 548 -2.05 5.94 24.11
C ALA A 548 -0.65 6.58 24.17
N ARG A 549 0.20 6.12 25.10
CA ARG A 549 1.58 6.62 25.23
C ARG A 549 2.44 6.30 24.02
N GLY A 550 2.35 5.08 23.50
CA GLY A 550 3.08 4.69 22.30
C GLY A 550 2.68 5.54 21.08
N ALA A 551 1.44 6.03 21.06
CA ALA A 551 0.92 6.91 20.01
C ALA A 551 1.21 8.41 20.25
N GLY A 552 1.71 8.78 21.43
CA GLY A 552 2.00 10.16 21.80
C GLY A 552 0.77 11.02 22.12
N VAL A 553 -0.36 10.40 22.47
CA VAL A 553 -1.58 11.11 22.91
C VAL A 553 -1.66 11.15 24.43
N THR A 554 -2.44 12.09 24.98
CA THR A 554 -2.76 12.10 26.41
C THR A 554 -3.50 10.81 26.81
N ALA A 555 -2.96 10.07 27.77
CA ALA A 555 -3.52 8.81 28.25
C ALA A 555 -4.46 9.05 29.45
N VAL A 556 -5.75 8.79 29.27
CA VAL A 556 -6.80 9.06 30.25
C VAL A 556 -7.42 7.75 30.74
N ALA A 557 -7.39 7.52 32.06
CA ALA A 557 -8.00 6.34 32.67
C ALA A 557 -9.47 6.59 33.04
N ALA A 558 -10.35 5.69 32.63
CA ALA A 558 -11.75 5.64 33.02
C ALA A 558 -11.96 4.62 34.15
N LEU A 559 -12.54 5.05 35.27
CA LEU A 559 -12.74 4.21 36.46
C LEU A 559 -14.22 3.92 36.77
N TRP A 560 -15.13 4.13 35.81
CA TRP A 560 -16.57 3.89 36.00
C TRP A 560 -17.03 2.49 35.57
N GLY A 561 -16.19 1.74 34.86
CA GLY A 561 -16.42 0.34 34.50
C GLY A 561 -15.77 -0.65 35.49
N GLU A 562 -15.90 -1.94 35.20
CA GLU A 562 -15.23 -3.02 35.93
C GLU A 562 -13.73 -3.03 35.60
N THR A 563 -12.93 -2.36 36.45
CA THR A 563 -11.50 -2.10 36.21
C THR A 563 -10.62 -2.51 37.37
N ASP A 564 -9.34 -2.79 37.08
CA ASP A 564 -8.28 -2.92 38.09
C ASP A 564 -7.71 -1.51 38.38
N GLU A 565 -8.41 -0.74 39.23
CA GLU A 565 -8.01 0.62 39.61
C GLU A 565 -6.55 0.70 40.12
N PRO A 566 -6.08 -0.19 41.02
CA PRO A 566 -4.67 -0.22 41.42
C PRO A 566 -3.71 -0.37 40.24
N ALA A 567 -3.97 -1.27 39.28
CA ALA A 567 -3.12 -1.47 38.12
C ALA A 567 -3.14 -0.28 37.15
N LEU A 568 -4.32 0.31 36.91
CA LEU A 568 -4.47 1.52 36.09
C LEU A 568 -3.71 2.70 36.69
N LEU A 569 -3.84 2.95 37.99
CA LEU A 569 -3.13 4.03 38.67
C LEU A 569 -1.61 3.78 38.68
N ALA A 570 -1.18 2.54 38.91
CA ALA A 570 0.24 2.16 38.83
C ALA A 570 0.82 2.39 37.42
N ALA A 571 -0.01 2.25 36.38
CA ALA A 571 0.38 2.58 35.03
C ALA A 571 0.56 4.09 34.80
N SER A 572 0.28 4.98 35.76
CA SER A 572 0.56 6.45 35.73
C SER A 572 -0.14 7.24 34.61
N PRO A 573 -1.48 7.17 34.45
CA PRO A 573 -2.22 7.92 33.43
C PRO A 573 -2.06 9.43 33.61
N ASP A 574 -2.17 10.19 32.51
CA ASP A 574 -2.08 11.65 32.52
C ASP A 574 -3.30 12.30 33.17
N ALA A 575 -4.45 11.63 33.12
CA ALA A 575 -5.67 12.01 33.86
C ALA A 575 -6.48 10.77 34.27
N VAL A 576 -7.24 10.92 35.35
CA VAL A 576 -8.10 9.87 35.91
C VAL A 576 -9.51 10.42 36.06
N LEU A 577 -10.48 9.69 35.51
CA LEU A 577 -11.88 10.08 35.48
C LEU A 577 -12.73 9.04 36.21
N ARG A 578 -13.65 9.48 37.07
CA ARG A 578 -14.53 8.59 37.84
C ARG A 578 -15.95 8.53 37.29
N ARG A 579 -16.31 9.48 36.43
CA ARG A 579 -17.58 9.52 35.70
C ARG A 579 -17.33 9.96 34.26
N PRO A 580 -18.12 9.50 33.27
CA PRO A 580 -17.95 9.93 31.88
C PRO A 580 -17.90 11.45 31.72
N GLY A 581 -18.79 12.19 32.40
CA GLY A 581 -18.85 13.65 32.35
C GLY A 581 -17.61 14.38 32.86
N ASP A 582 -16.74 13.75 33.66
CA ASP A 582 -15.50 14.36 34.15
C ASP A 582 -14.56 14.75 32.99
N LEU A 583 -14.66 14.04 31.87
CA LEU A 583 -13.91 14.30 30.64
C LEU A 583 -14.15 15.72 30.10
N LEU A 584 -15.34 16.29 30.33
CA LEU A 584 -15.69 17.64 29.87
C LEU A 584 -14.85 18.74 30.52
N ALA A 585 -14.23 18.47 31.68
CA ALA A 585 -13.30 19.39 32.34
C ALA A 585 -11.96 19.49 31.60
N LEU A 586 -11.53 18.41 30.93
CA LEU A 586 -10.32 18.38 30.09
C LEU A 586 -10.56 19.03 28.72
N CYS A 587 -11.83 19.11 28.31
CA CYS A 587 -12.28 19.68 27.04
C CYS A 587 -13.24 20.85 27.28
N PRO A 588 -12.84 21.96 27.94
CA PRO A 588 -13.74 23.06 28.27
C PRO A 588 -14.43 23.64 27.02
N PRO A 589 -15.54 24.38 27.11
CA PRO A 589 -16.19 25.02 25.96
C PRO A 589 -15.48 26.30 25.52
N ALA A 590 -15.56 26.65 24.23
CA ALA A 590 -14.72 27.69 23.63
C ALA A 590 -15.00 29.05 24.27
N VAL A 591 -14.00 29.62 24.93
CA VAL A 591 -14.10 30.98 25.45
C VAL A 591 -14.27 31.91 24.25
N GLN A 592 -15.47 32.46 24.07
CA GLN A 592 -15.67 33.59 23.18
C GLN A 592 -14.97 34.78 23.82
N THR A 593 -13.74 35.08 23.43
CA THR A 593 -13.14 36.38 23.71
C THR A 593 -13.96 37.41 22.95
N ALA A 594 -14.86 38.11 23.66
CA ALA A 594 -15.51 39.31 23.16
C ALA A 594 -14.40 40.32 22.84
N ALA A 595 -14.29 40.68 21.56
CA ALA A 595 -13.41 41.76 21.13
C ALA A 595 -13.89 43.05 21.82
N ARG A 596 -13.01 43.67 22.62
CA ARG A 596 -13.10 45.09 22.99
C ARG A 596 -12.24 45.90 22.05
#